data_AF-A0A1C6KUE3-F1
#
_entry.id   AF-A0A1C6KUE3-F1
#
_cell.length_a   1.000
_cell.length_b   1.000
_cell.length_c   1.000
_cell.angle_alpha   90.00
_cell.angle_beta   90.00
_cell.angle_gamma   90.00
#
_symmetry.space_group_name_H-M   'P 1'
#
loop_
_entity.id
_entity.type
_entity.pdbx_description
1 polymer ?
#
loop_
_entity_poly.entity_id
_entity_poly.type
_entity_poly.pdbx_seq_one_letter_code
_entity_poly.pdbx_strand_id
1 'polypeptide(L)'
;MKDTLLTEKDIEALESYAEGYFYKILQHIRDFIDTGLKEKRFTQKEAEHDLEIALWVSYACNNIDEYEYYYTAVRWLADVEDLAEGCGVWYYRYSSALMYCGRLTEALVYVEKGVLEDPDYPWSWLQLAKLRSHFGDSEGALSANKTGLALVPGDYEFLRQEQELIRGCSLEELLNHYIYEEDDRDLSEGYLDGSLKLDAISGVVCDQKNLAAIKDALQAENWIPDVPYCSFRFPYGEQMVIGVFEMNEAAVSKVSLNWIRETLANLPTVEEIQKESESQASGIPADALVLDQVVFYRNQSIALFFDHSAASILKMPDSPICS
;
A
#
# COMPACT_ATOMS: atom_id res chain seq x y z
N MET A 1 -23.60 14.53 -10.56
CA MET A 1 -23.46 14.19 -9.13
C MET A 1 -24.44 15.03 -8.35
N LYS A 2 -25.53 14.43 -7.84
CA LYS A 2 -26.57 15.18 -7.11
C LYS A 2 -26.71 14.79 -5.64
N ASP A 3 -26.02 13.74 -5.21
CA ASP A 3 -26.08 13.23 -3.84
C ASP A 3 -24.63 13.06 -3.34
N THR A 4 -23.97 14.17 -3.03
CA THR A 4 -22.72 14.17 -2.26
C THR A 4 -22.87 15.07 -1.04
N LEU A 5 -22.15 14.73 0.03
CA LEU A 5 -22.00 15.50 1.25
C LEU A 5 -21.09 16.72 1.05
N LEU A 6 -20.15 16.65 0.10
CA LEU A 6 -19.22 17.74 -0.19
C LEU A 6 -19.99 18.93 -0.77
N THR A 7 -19.67 20.13 -0.28
CA THR A 7 -20.21 21.36 -0.87
C THR A 7 -19.42 21.76 -2.12
N GLU A 8 -19.99 22.62 -2.96
CA GLU A 8 -19.26 23.20 -4.13
C GLU A 8 -17.93 23.83 -3.69
N LYS A 9 -17.92 24.52 -2.54
CA LYS A 9 -16.70 25.13 -2.00
C LYS A 9 -15.66 24.09 -1.57
N ASP A 10 -16.10 22.94 -1.07
CA ASP A 10 -15.18 21.85 -0.74
C ASP A 10 -14.53 21.31 -2.02
N ILE A 11 -15.33 21.05 -3.06
CA ILE A 11 -14.83 20.57 -4.35
C ILE A 11 -13.84 21.58 -4.96
N GLU A 12 -14.17 22.87 -4.99
CA GLU A 12 -13.25 23.92 -5.48
C GLU A 12 -11.92 23.93 -4.70
N ALA A 13 -11.96 23.70 -3.38
CA ALA A 13 -10.76 23.61 -2.57
C ALA A 13 -9.92 22.38 -2.94
N LEU A 14 -10.55 21.22 -3.12
CA LEU A 14 -9.88 19.98 -3.53
C LEU A 14 -9.25 20.10 -4.92
N GLU A 15 -9.98 20.67 -5.89
CA GLU A 15 -9.48 20.96 -7.24
C GLU A 15 -8.24 21.86 -7.21
N SER A 16 -8.20 22.85 -6.31
CA SER A 16 -7.03 23.73 -6.16
C SER A 16 -5.75 23.02 -5.71
N TYR A 17 -5.86 21.79 -5.20
CA TYR A 17 -4.75 20.95 -4.73
C TYR A 17 -4.38 19.83 -5.70
N ALA A 18 -5.16 19.63 -6.78
CA ALA A 18 -5.01 18.47 -7.66
C ALA A 18 -3.64 18.40 -8.37
N GLU A 19 -2.98 19.54 -8.54
CA GLU A 19 -1.64 19.66 -9.12
C GLU A 19 -0.53 19.34 -8.09
N GLY A 20 -0.57 18.14 -7.49
CA GLY A 20 0.52 17.59 -6.68
C GLY A 20 0.43 17.81 -5.16
N TYR A 21 -0.64 18.42 -4.64
CA TYR A 21 -0.84 18.62 -3.19
C TYR A 21 -1.75 17.55 -2.57
N PHE A 22 -1.51 16.27 -2.90
CA PHE A 22 -2.38 15.14 -2.52
C PHE A 22 -2.60 14.99 -1.01
N TYR A 23 -1.57 15.24 -0.19
CA TYR A 23 -1.71 15.25 1.26
C TYR A 23 -2.69 16.33 1.77
N LYS A 24 -2.79 17.47 1.08
CA LYS A 24 -3.76 18.51 1.45
C LYS A 24 -5.19 18.11 1.08
N ILE A 25 -5.38 17.37 -0.02
CA ILE A 25 -6.68 16.77 -0.36
C ILE A 25 -7.14 15.86 0.77
N LEU A 26 -6.28 14.93 1.21
CA LEU A 26 -6.61 14.00 2.30
C LEU A 26 -6.87 14.73 3.63
N GLN A 27 -6.06 15.75 3.95
CA GLN A 27 -6.26 16.56 5.15
C GLN A 27 -7.59 17.33 5.11
N HIS A 28 -7.93 17.94 3.97
CA HIS A 28 -9.20 18.67 3.79
C HIS A 28 -10.40 17.75 3.97
N ILE A 29 -10.37 16.56 3.35
CA ILE A 29 -11.44 15.56 3.49
C ILE A 29 -11.57 15.12 4.95
N ARG A 30 -10.45 14.83 5.62
CA ARG A 30 -10.46 14.46 7.04
C ARG A 30 -11.09 15.55 7.90
N ASP A 31 -10.68 16.80 7.71
CA ASP A 31 -11.21 17.94 8.48
C ASP A 31 -12.71 18.17 8.20
N PHE A 32 -13.13 17.98 6.94
CA PHE A 32 -14.54 18.03 6.54
C PHE A 32 -15.37 16.96 7.27
N ILE A 33 -14.90 15.71 7.29
CA ILE A 33 -15.54 14.58 7.97
C ILE A 33 -15.58 14.83 9.48
N ASP A 34 -14.44 15.10 10.11
CA ASP A 34 -14.33 15.33 11.56
C ASP A 34 -15.27 16.45 12.03
N THR A 35 -15.33 17.55 11.26
CA THR A 35 -16.25 18.65 11.52
C THR A 35 -17.71 18.22 11.35
N GLY A 36 -18.03 17.49 10.27
CA GLY A 36 -19.38 17.00 10.00
C GLY A 36 -19.91 16.04 11.05
N LEU A 37 -19.08 15.14 11.56
CA LEU A 37 -19.41 14.24 12.67
C LEU A 37 -19.66 15.02 13.97
N LYS A 38 -18.78 15.96 14.30
CA LYS A 38 -18.90 16.79 15.51
C LYS A 38 -20.17 17.63 15.50
N GLU A 39 -20.53 18.16 14.34
CA GLU A 39 -21.75 18.95 14.12
C GLU A 39 -23.00 18.08 13.87
N LYS A 40 -22.83 16.76 13.76
CA LYS A 40 -23.89 15.78 13.45
C LYS A 40 -24.62 16.08 12.13
N ARG A 41 -23.87 16.56 11.11
CA ARG A 41 -24.39 16.77 9.75
C ARG A 41 -24.62 15.45 9.02
N PHE A 42 -23.80 14.45 9.31
CA PHE A 42 -23.86 13.08 8.81
C PHE A 42 -23.14 12.15 9.79
N THR A 43 -23.24 10.84 9.54
CA THR A 43 -22.56 9.76 10.26
C THR A 43 -21.29 9.33 9.53
N GLN A 44 -20.41 8.60 10.23
CA GLN A 44 -19.19 8.04 9.62
C GLN A 44 -19.52 7.17 8.41
N LYS A 45 -20.56 6.34 8.52
CA LYS A 45 -21.01 5.46 7.46
C LYS A 45 -21.50 6.23 6.23
N GLU A 46 -22.19 7.35 6.41
CA GLU A 46 -22.62 8.20 5.30
C GLU A 46 -21.43 8.86 4.61
N ALA A 47 -20.39 9.26 5.36
CA ALA A 47 -19.17 9.83 4.79
C ALA A 47 -18.34 8.78 4.02
N GLU A 48 -18.18 7.58 4.57
CA GLU A 48 -17.48 6.45 3.93
C GLU A 48 -18.21 5.93 2.69
N HIS A 49 -19.54 6.10 2.64
CA HIS A 49 -20.40 5.69 1.53
C HIS A 49 -20.78 6.87 0.59
N ASP A 50 -19.94 7.90 0.53
CA ASP A 50 -20.08 9.02 -0.42
C ASP A 50 -19.13 8.82 -1.60
N LEU A 51 -19.69 8.65 -2.80
CA LEU A 51 -18.91 8.38 -4.01
C LEU A 51 -17.90 9.49 -4.30
N GLU A 52 -18.26 10.77 -4.13
CA GLU A 52 -17.36 11.88 -4.47
C GLU A 52 -16.20 11.97 -3.47
N ILE A 53 -16.47 11.75 -2.17
CA ILE A 53 -15.41 11.63 -1.17
C ILE A 53 -14.45 10.49 -1.53
N ALA A 54 -14.98 9.29 -1.82
CA ALA A 54 -14.17 8.13 -2.18
C ALA A 54 -13.34 8.38 -3.45
N LEU A 55 -13.90 9.09 -4.44
CA LEU A 55 -13.18 9.48 -5.65
C LEU A 55 -12.04 10.46 -5.35
N TRP A 56 -12.24 11.47 -4.50
CA TRP A 56 -11.15 12.39 -4.11
C TRP A 56 -10.08 11.73 -3.24
N VAL A 57 -10.48 10.88 -2.29
CA VAL A 57 -9.54 10.09 -1.49
C VAL A 57 -8.68 9.21 -2.39
N SER A 58 -9.31 8.42 -3.27
CA SER A 58 -8.58 7.53 -4.18
C SER A 58 -7.71 8.29 -5.19
N TYR A 59 -8.15 9.47 -5.64
CA TYR A 59 -7.32 10.34 -6.49
C TYR A 59 -6.03 10.72 -5.79
N ALA A 60 -6.11 11.27 -4.58
CA ALA A 60 -4.93 11.66 -3.82
C ALA A 60 -4.07 10.42 -3.50
N CYS A 61 -4.68 9.37 -2.98
CA CYS A 61 -3.99 8.15 -2.57
C CYS A 61 -3.21 7.49 -3.71
N ASN A 62 -3.81 7.36 -4.90
CA ASN A 62 -3.15 6.70 -6.03
C ASN A 62 -1.98 7.51 -6.62
N ASN A 63 -1.82 8.79 -6.25
CA ASN A 63 -0.74 9.66 -6.72
C ASN A 63 0.32 9.97 -5.64
N ILE A 64 0.22 9.38 -4.44
CA ILE A 64 1.24 9.54 -3.39
C ILE A 64 2.40 8.54 -3.55
N ASP A 65 2.20 7.44 -4.28
CA ASP A 65 3.21 6.40 -4.53
C ASP A 65 3.70 5.68 -3.24
N GLU A 66 2.83 5.51 -2.24
CA GLU A 66 3.10 4.64 -1.08
C GLU A 66 1.98 3.61 -0.88
N TYR A 67 2.39 2.40 -0.48
CA TYR A 67 1.53 1.22 -0.34
C TYR A 67 0.27 1.47 0.51
N GLU A 68 0.43 2.12 1.65
CA GLU A 68 -0.63 2.40 2.61
C GLU A 68 -1.75 3.25 2.00
N TYR A 69 -1.40 4.15 1.09
CA TYR A 69 -2.38 4.98 0.39
C TYR A 69 -3.12 4.17 -0.69
N TYR A 70 -2.45 3.29 -1.44
CA TYR A 70 -3.15 2.37 -2.34
C TYR A 70 -4.12 1.46 -1.58
N TYR A 71 -3.71 0.91 -0.43
CA TYR A 71 -4.59 0.13 0.43
C TYR A 71 -5.78 0.95 0.94
N THR A 72 -5.54 2.21 1.30
CA THR A 72 -6.60 3.16 1.69
C THR A 72 -7.58 3.40 0.54
N ALA A 73 -7.09 3.62 -0.68
CA ALA A 73 -7.92 3.79 -1.87
C ALA A 73 -8.79 2.55 -2.15
N VAL A 74 -8.23 1.33 -2.03
CA VAL A 74 -8.99 0.08 -2.16
C VAL A 74 -10.14 0.04 -1.15
N ARG A 75 -9.89 0.41 0.12
CA ARG A 75 -10.94 0.40 1.15
C ARG A 75 -12.06 1.39 0.85
N TRP A 76 -11.71 2.65 0.57
CA TRP A 76 -12.69 3.70 0.30
C TRP A 76 -13.53 3.40 -0.95
N LEU A 77 -12.91 2.91 -2.01
CA LEU A 77 -13.63 2.60 -3.24
C LEU A 77 -14.53 1.36 -3.10
N ALA A 78 -14.11 0.36 -2.34
CA ALA A 78 -14.92 -0.83 -2.07
C ALA A 78 -16.22 -0.49 -1.33
N ASP A 79 -16.19 0.49 -0.42
CA ASP A 79 -17.36 0.91 0.36
C ASP A 79 -18.41 1.68 -0.48
N VAL A 80 -18.12 2.03 -1.75
CA VAL A 80 -19.02 2.72 -2.68
C VAL A 80 -19.22 1.99 -4.01
N GLU A 81 -18.88 0.70 -4.09
CA GLU A 81 -18.98 -0.09 -5.33
C GLU A 81 -20.39 -0.10 -5.93
N ASP A 82 -21.43 -0.15 -5.10
CA ASP A 82 -22.83 -0.11 -5.51
C ASP A 82 -23.26 1.23 -6.12
N LEU A 83 -22.44 2.28 -5.98
CA LEU A 83 -22.65 3.61 -6.57
C LEU A 83 -21.85 3.81 -7.87
N ALA A 84 -21.02 2.83 -8.29
CA ALA A 84 -20.04 2.99 -9.35
C ALA A 84 -20.55 2.75 -10.79
N GLU A 85 -21.82 2.37 -10.98
CA GLU A 85 -22.41 2.12 -12.30
C GLU A 85 -22.20 3.32 -13.25
N GLY A 86 -21.64 3.07 -14.44
CA GLY A 86 -21.32 4.10 -15.43
C GLY A 86 -20.19 5.07 -15.02
N CYS A 87 -19.43 4.82 -13.95
CA CYS A 87 -18.34 5.70 -13.51
C CYS A 87 -16.96 5.14 -13.90
N GLY A 88 -16.46 5.49 -15.10
CA GLY A 88 -15.14 5.02 -15.57
C GLY A 88 -13.99 5.37 -14.63
N VAL A 89 -14.06 6.56 -14.03
CA VAL A 89 -13.07 7.05 -13.04
C VAL A 89 -12.96 6.09 -11.84
N TRP A 90 -14.09 5.61 -11.31
CA TRP A 90 -14.12 4.68 -10.18
C TRP A 90 -13.43 3.36 -10.56
N TYR A 91 -13.83 2.74 -11.68
CA TYR A 91 -13.28 1.46 -12.11
C TYR A 91 -11.77 1.52 -12.38
N TYR A 92 -11.32 2.59 -13.03
CA TYR A 92 -9.90 2.83 -13.27
C TYR A 92 -9.13 2.97 -11.95
N ARG A 93 -9.56 3.87 -11.06
CA ARG A 93 -8.87 4.12 -9.79
C ARG A 93 -8.87 2.88 -8.89
N TYR A 94 -9.96 2.13 -8.88
CA TYR A 94 -10.08 0.90 -8.09
C TYR A 94 -9.16 -0.20 -8.62
N SER A 95 -9.18 -0.43 -9.95
CA SER A 95 -8.26 -1.38 -10.58
C SER A 95 -6.80 -1.02 -10.36
N SER A 96 -6.46 0.26 -10.50
CA SER A 96 -5.09 0.74 -10.26
C SER A 96 -4.67 0.49 -8.81
N ALA A 97 -5.49 0.85 -7.83
CA ALA A 97 -5.20 0.61 -6.42
C ALA A 97 -5.07 -0.88 -6.09
N LEU A 98 -5.96 -1.73 -6.62
CA LEU A 98 -5.88 -3.18 -6.50
C LEU A 98 -4.57 -3.74 -7.07
N MET A 99 -4.13 -3.22 -8.23
CA MET A 99 -2.88 -3.63 -8.86
C MET A 99 -1.67 -3.31 -7.98
N TYR A 100 -1.59 -2.11 -7.42
CA TYR A 100 -0.52 -1.71 -6.50
C TYR A 100 -0.58 -2.42 -5.14
N CYS A 101 -1.73 -2.99 -4.76
CA CYS A 101 -1.85 -3.91 -3.63
C CYS A 101 -1.56 -5.38 -3.98
N GLY A 102 -1.13 -5.69 -5.20
CA GLY A 102 -0.81 -7.05 -5.65
C GLY A 102 -2.02 -7.93 -6.00
N ARG A 103 -3.22 -7.35 -6.03
CA ARG A 103 -4.50 -8.04 -6.32
C ARG A 103 -4.80 -8.04 -7.83
N LEU A 104 -3.84 -8.50 -8.62
CA LEU A 104 -3.82 -8.35 -10.09
C LEU A 104 -5.02 -8.98 -10.81
N THR A 105 -5.50 -10.13 -10.33
CA THR A 105 -6.66 -10.81 -10.94
C THR A 105 -7.94 -9.99 -10.75
N GLU A 106 -8.13 -9.42 -9.55
CA GLU A 106 -9.28 -8.56 -9.27
C GLU A 106 -9.18 -7.24 -10.02
N ALA A 107 -7.98 -6.66 -10.07
CA ALA A 107 -7.71 -5.46 -10.86
C ALA A 107 -8.13 -5.65 -12.33
N LEU A 108 -7.83 -6.82 -12.93
CA LEU A 108 -8.25 -7.13 -14.31
C LEU A 108 -9.78 -7.17 -14.44
N VAL A 109 -10.47 -7.86 -13.54
CA VAL A 109 -11.94 -7.96 -13.57
C VAL A 109 -12.59 -6.57 -13.53
N TYR A 110 -12.12 -5.70 -12.63
CA TYR A 110 -12.71 -4.36 -12.47
C TYR A 110 -12.41 -3.44 -13.65
N VAL A 111 -11.22 -3.49 -14.25
CA VAL A 111 -10.93 -2.64 -15.42
C VAL A 111 -11.63 -3.14 -16.69
N GLU A 112 -11.81 -4.45 -16.85
CA GLU A 112 -12.63 -5.00 -17.95
C GLU A 112 -14.07 -4.55 -17.84
N LYS A 113 -14.63 -4.50 -16.61
CA LYS A 113 -15.94 -3.89 -16.38
C LYS A 113 -15.91 -2.39 -16.67
N GLY A 114 -14.87 -1.68 -16.22
CA GLY A 114 -14.72 -0.23 -16.41
C GLY A 114 -14.79 0.22 -17.86
N VAL A 115 -14.11 -0.48 -18.78
CA VAL A 115 -14.16 -0.13 -20.22
C VAL A 115 -15.50 -0.43 -20.89
N LEU A 116 -16.37 -1.24 -20.26
CA LEU A 116 -17.73 -1.50 -20.74
C LEU A 116 -18.72 -0.46 -20.18
N GLU A 117 -18.53 -0.07 -18.92
CA GLU A 117 -19.37 0.90 -18.21
C GLU A 117 -19.16 2.33 -18.72
N ASP A 118 -17.92 2.69 -19.04
CA ASP A 118 -17.55 4.00 -19.57
C ASP A 118 -16.44 3.86 -20.63
N PRO A 119 -16.80 3.49 -21.87
CA PRO A 119 -15.84 3.26 -22.95
C PRO A 119 -15.12 4.54 -23.41
N ASP A 120 -15.65 5.72 -23.08
CA ASP A 120 -15.09 7.01 -23.46
C ASP A 120 -14.07 7.53 -22.42
N TYR A 121 -13.88 6.81 -21.30
CA TYR A 121 -12.86 7.13 -20.30
C TYR A 121 -11.50 6.49 -20.66
N PRO A 122 -10.50 7.27 -21.13
CA PRO A 122 -9.28 6.72 -21.71
C PRO A 122 -8.45 5.91 -20.71
N TRP A 123 -8.37 6.35 -19.45
CA TRP A 123 -7.44 5.77 -18.47
C TRP A 123 -7.79 4.32 -18.09
N SER A 124 -9.07 3.92 -18.18
CA SER A 124 -9.47 2.50 -18.07
C SER A 124 -8.83 1.64 -19.15
N TRP A 125 -8.71 2.14 -20.39
CA TRP A 125 -8.05 1.42 -21.48
C TRP A 125 -6.53 1.31 -21.26
N LEU A 126 -5.90 2.36 -20.73
CA LEU A 126 -4.48 2.33 -20.37
C LEU A 126 -4.19 1.23 -19.34
N GLN A 127 -5.01 1.18 -18.28
CA GLN A 127 -4.90 0.19 -17.21
C GLN A 127 -5.21 -1.23 -17.70
N LEU A 128 -6.22 -1.39 -18.56
CA LEU A 128 -6.56 -2.69 -19.16
C LEU A 128 -5.40 -3.25 -19.99
N ALA A 129 -4.71 -2.39 -20.74
CA ALA A 129 -3.57 -2.80 -21.54
C ALA A 129 -2.41 -3.32 -20.67
N LYS A 130 -2.08 -2.65 -19.56
CA LYS A 130 -1.06 -3.11 -18.60
C LYS A 130 -1.38 -4.51 -18.08
N LEU A 131 -2.62 -4.72 -17.62
CA LEU A 131 -3.05 -5.98 -17.02
C LEU A 131 -3.17 -7.10 -18.05
N ARG A 132 -3.71 -6.85 -19.24
CA ARG A 132 -3.74 -7.86 -20.32
C ARG A 132 -2.34 -8.32 -20.71
N SER A 133 -1.39 -7.39 -20.84
CA SER A 133 0.00 -7.74 -21.12
C SER A 133 0.58 -8.65 -20.05
N HIS A 134 0.38 -8.30 -18.77
CA HIS A 134 0.80 -9.11 -17.63
C HIS A 134 0.26 -10.54 -17.68
N PHE A 135 -1.02 -10.71 -18.03
CA PHE A 135 -1.66 -12.02 -18.16
C PHE A 135 -1.42 -12.72 -19.51
N GLY A 136 -0.54 -12.18 -20.36
CA GLY A 136 -0.11 -12.81 -21.60
C GLY A 136 -0.98 -12.54 -22.83
N ASP A 137 -1.98 -11.66 -22.72
CA ASP A 137 -2.78 -11.18 -23.86
C ASP A 137 -2.14 -9.95 -24.51
N SER A 138 -1.02 -10.16 -25.20
CA SER A 138 -0.25 -9.08 -25.84
C SER A 138 -1.04 -8.39 -26.96
N GLU A 139 -1.83 -9.13 -27.73
CA GLU A 139 -2.66 -8.56 -28.81
C GLU A 139 -3.79 -7.70 -28.24
N GLY A 140 -4.49 -8.20 -27.23
CA GLY A 140 -5.55 -7.45 -26.55
C GLY A 140 -5.02 -6.25 -25.76
N ALA A 141 -3.78 -6.30 -25.27
CA ALA A 141 -3.10 -5.18 -24.65
C ALA A 141 -2.84 -4.04 -25.65
N LEU A 142 -2.23 -4.33 -26.80
CA LEU A 142 -2.00 -3.35 -27.86
C LEU A 142 -3.31 -2.77 -28.40
N SER A 143 -4.34 -3.62 -28.56
CA SER A 143 -5.67 -3.15 -28.97
C SER A 143 -6.28 -2.20 -27.94
N ALA A 144 -6.20 -2.51 -26.65
CA ALA A 144 -6.70 -1.62 -25.59
C ALA A 144 -5.93 -0.29 -25.56
N ASN A 145 -4.60 -0.34 -25.65
CA ASN A 145 -3.75 0.85 -25.69
C ASN A 145 -4.13 1.76 -26.87
N LYS A 146 -4.32 1.18 -28.05
CA LYS A 146 -4.73 1.92 -29.25
C LYS A 146 -6.12 2.55 -29.11
N THR A 147 -7.07 1.88 -28.48
CA THR A 147 -8.40 2.45 -28.21
C THR A 147 -8.30 3.67 -27.30
N GLY A 148 -7.55 3.58 -26.20
CA GLY A 148 -7.35 4.71 -25.29
C GLY A 148 -6.61 5.88 -25.95
N LEU A 149 -5.55 5.61 -26.69
CA LEU A 149 -4.80 6.64 -27.43
C LEU A 149 -5.67 7.36 -28.49
N ALA A 150 -6.66 6.68 -29.07
CA ALA A 150 -7.59 7.32 -30.01
C ALA A 150 -8.51 8.35 -29.34
N LEU A 151 -8.79 8.19 -28.04
CA LEU A 151 -9.58 9.15 -27.24
C LEU A 151 -8.75 10.37 -26.83
N VAL A 152 -7.44 10.19 -26.61
CA VAL A 152 -6.48 11.26 -26.27
C VAL A 152 -5.25 11.25 -27.20
N PRO A 153 -5.40 11.68 -28.47
CA PRO A 153 -4.31 11.60 -29.44
C PRO A 153 -3.07 12.38 -29.02
N GLY A 154 -1.92 11.72 -29.00
CA GLY A 154 -0.63 12.32 -28.67
C GLY A 154 -0.29 12.31 -27.18
N ASP A 155 -1.11 11.67 -26.35
CA ASP A 155 -0.82 11.47 -24.93
C ASP A 155 0.48 10.68 -24.72
N TYR A 156 1.34 11.18 -23.83
CA TYR A 156 2.67 10.65 -23.61
C TYR A 156 2.65 9.24 -23.02
N GLU A 157 1.81 8.98 -22.02
CA GLU A 157 1.74 7.67 -21.35
C GLU A 157 1.34 6.57 -22.33
N PHE A 158 0.34 6.83 -23.17
CA PHE A 158 -0.09 5.86 -24.18
C PHE A 158 0.98 5.58 -25.23
N LEU A 159 1.69 6.61 -25.69
CA LEU A 159 2.78 6.46 -26.67
C LEU A 159 3.96 5.71 -26.08
N ARG A 160 4.30 6.00 -24.82
CA ARG A 160 5.35 5.30 -24.09
C ARG A 160 4.98 3.83 -23.90
N GLN A 161 3.79 3.58 -23.35
CA GLN A 161 3.29 2.23 -23.10
C GLN A 161 3.21 1.39 -24.37
N GLU A 162 2.82 1.96 -25.52
CA GLU A 162 2.80 1.22 -26.80
C GLU A 162 4.18 0.63 -27.13
N GLN A 163 5.25 1.41 -26.96
CA GLN A 163 6.61 0.94 -27.21
C GLN A 163 7.01 -0.17 -26.24
N GLU A 164 6.63 -0.05 -24.98
CA GLU A 164 6.93 -1.03 -23.93
C GLU A 164 6.19 -2.35 -24.14
N LEU A 165 4.92 -2.28 -24.55
CA LEU A 165 4.12 -3.45 -24.95
C LEU A 165 4.74 -4.17 -26.15
N ILE A 166 5.21 -3.43 -27.17
CA ILE A 166 5.88 -4.01 -28.34
C ILE A 166 7.19 -4.72 -27.95
N ARG A 167 7.92 -4.18 -26.97
CA ARG A 167 9.15 -4.80 -26.44
C ARG A 167 8.89 -6.00 -25.55
N GLY A 168 7.64 -6.22 -25.12
CA GLY A 168 7.28 -7.27 -24.17
C GLY A 168 7.79 -7.00 -22.76
N CYS A 169 7.80 -5.74 -22.34
CA CYS A 169 8.14 -5.37 -20.96
C CYS A 169 7.20 -6.03 -19.95
N SER A 170 7.76 -6.40 -18.80
CA SER A 170 7.02 -6.86 -17.63
C SER A 170 6.11 -5.76 -17.06
N LEU A 171 5.15 -6.15 -16.22
CA LEU A 171 4.26 -5.18 -15.57
C LEU A 171 5.04 -4.17 -14.72
N GLU A 172 6.07 -4.60 -14.00
CA GLU A 172 6.87 -3.68 -13.17
C GLU A 172 7.67 -2.69 -14.04
N GLU A 173 8.19 -3.13 -15.20
CA GLU A 173 8.82 -2.22 -16.18
C GLU A 173 7.81 -1.24 -16.79
N LEU A 174 6.58 -1.69 -17.09
CA LEU A 174 5.48 -0.84 -17.57
C LEU A 174 5.00 0.19 -16.53
N LEU A 175 5.31 0.02 -15.26
CA LEU A 175 4.94 0.98 -14.20
C LEU A 175 6.09 1.91 -13.82
N ASN A 176 7.32 1.59 -14.24
CA ASN A 176 8.52 2.34 -13.90
C ASN A 176 8.76 3.50 -14.86
N HIS A 177 7.77 4.40 -14.93
CA HIS A 177 7.84 5.66 -15.65
C HIS A 177 7.03 6.75 -14.93
N TYR A 178 7.24 8.00 -15.31
CA TYR A 178 6.42 9.14 -14.86
C TYR A 178 5.47 9.62 -15.95
N ILE A 179 4.38 10.24 -15.51
CA ILE A 179 3.34 10.83 -16.38
C ILE A 179 3.92 12.02 -17.17
N TYR A 180 4.73 12.84 -16.51
CA TYR A 180 5.42 13.96 -17.14
C TYR A 180 6.67 13.46 -17.88
N GLU A 181 6.72 13.73 -19.18
CA GLU A 181 7.83 13.31 -20.05
C GLU A 181 9.21 13.78 -19.57
N GLU A 182 9.28 14.97 -18.95
CA GLU A 182 10.54 15.48 -18.42
C GLU A 182 11.05 14.65 -17.25
N ASP A 183 10.17 14.29 -16.31
CA ASP A 183 10.51 13.45 -15.16
C ASP A 183 10.83 12.01 -15.60
N ASP A 184 10.12 11.47 -16.59
CA ASP A 184 10.41 10.13 -17.13
C ASP A 184 11.75 10.07 -17.84
N ARG A 185 12.07 11.12 -18.61
CA ARG A 185 13.40 11.24 -19.23
C ARG A 185 14.48 11.31 -18.17
N ASP A 186 14.33 12.14 -17.15
CA ASP A 186 15.31 12.29 -16.07
C ASP A 186 15.48 10.99 -15.28
N LEU A 187 14.41 10.22 -15.06
CA LEU A 187 14.47 8.86 -14.51
C LEU A 187 15.29 7.93 -15.42
N SER A 188 15.00 7.92 -16.72
CA SER A 188 15.66 7.03 -17.68
C SER A 188 17.14 7.34 -17.90
N GLU A 189 17.54 8.61 -17.78
CA GLU A 189 18.92 9.09 -17.94
C GLU A 189 19.71 9.02 -16.62
N GLY A 190 19.04 8.67 -15.51
CA GLY A 190 19.65 8.55 -14.17
C GLY A 190 19.90 9.89 -13.48
N TYR A 191 19.23 10.96 -13.92
CA TYR A 191 19.24 12.26 -13.25
C TYR A 191 18.27 12.32 -12.07
N LEU A 192 17.23 11.49 -12.08
CA LEU A 192 16.28 11.32 -10.99
C LEU A 192 16.52 9.97 -10.30
N ASP A 193 16.51 9.97 -8.96
CA ASP A 193 16.59 8.73 -8.18
C ASP A 193 15.26 7.95 -8.29
N GLY A 194 15.34 6.76 -8.89
CA GLY A 194 14.20 5.86 -9.07
C GLY A 194 13.84 5.03 -7.85
N SER A 195 14.58 5.15 -6.72
CA SER A 195 14.36 4.32 -5.53
C SER A 195 12.91 4.37 -5.03
N LEU A 196 12.34 5.56 -4.90
CA LEU A 196 10.94 5.77 -4.48
C LEU A 196 9.94 5.11 -5.44
N LYS A 197 10.19 5.18 -6.75
CA LYS A 197 9.32 4.58 -7.76
C LYS A 197 9.35 3.05 -7.68
N LEU A 198 10.54 2.48 -7.50
CA LEU A 198 10.71 1.04 -7.30
C LEU A 198 10.04 0.57 -6.01
N ASP A 199 10.12 1.36 -4.94
CA ASP A 199 9.44 1.07 -3.68
C ASP A 199 7.91 1.06 -3.87
N ALA A 200 7.35 1.98 -4.63
CA ALA A 200 5.92 2.02 -4.96
C ALA A 200 5.48 0.78 -5.75
N ILE A 201 6.30 0.32 -6.70
CA ILE A 201 6.01 -0.81 -7.59
C ILE A 201 6.25 -2.17 -6.89
N SER A 202 7.06 -2.21 -5.83
CA SER A 202 7.42 -3.45 -5.12
C SER A 202 6.21 -4.27 -4.66
N GLY A 203 5.08 -3.60 -4.39
CA GLY A 203 3.81 -4.21 -3.98
C GLY A 203 2.97 -4.82 -5.11
N VAL A 204 3.41 -4.78 -6.37
CA VAL A 204 2.59 -5.15 -7.54
C VAL A 204 2.69 -6.64 -7.87
N VAL A 205 3.90 -7.17 -8.15
CA VAL A 205 4.07 -8.56 -8.59
C VAL A 205 4.79 -9.38 -7.54
N CYS A 206 4.10 -10.38 -6.99
CA CYS A 206 4.67 -11.27 -5.99
C CYS A 206 5.56 -12.37 -6.61
N ASP A 207 6.82 -12.46 -6.16
CA ASP A 207 7.66 -13.64 -6.35
C ASP A 207 7.25 -14.73 -5.35
N GLN A 208 6.33 -15.59 -5.80
CA GLN A 208 5.81 -16.70 -4.99
C GLN A 208 6.90 -17.64 -4.46
N LYS A 209 7.99 -17.82 -5.21
CA LYS A 209 9.07 -18.71 -4.81
C LYS A 209 9.90 -18.09 -3.68
N ASN A 210 10.24 -16.82 -3.80
CA ASN A 210 11.01 -16.15 -2.75
C ASN A 210 10.14 -15.92 -1.50
N LEU A 211 8.86 -15.57 -1.66
CA LEU A 211 7.93 -15.46 -0.53
C LEU A 211 7.84 -16.76 0.27
N ALA A 212 7.69 -17.91 -0.41
CA ALA A 212 7.69 -19.22 0.25
C ALA A 212 9.01 -19.48 1.00
N ALA A 213 10.15 -19.17 0.37
CA ALA A 213 11.46 -19.35 1.00
C ALA A 213 11.66 -18.44 2.23
N ILE A 214 11.11 -17.22 2.22
CA ILE A 214 11.11 -16.30 3.36
C ILE A 214 10.26 -16.87 4.50
N LYS A 215 9.03 -17.30 4.21
CA LYS A 215 8.13 -17.93 5.20
C LYS A 215 8.77 -19.16 5.84
N ASP A 216 9.44 -19.99 5.04
CA ASP A 216 10.17 -21.17 5.51
C ASP A 216 11.36 -20.79 6.40
N ALA A 217 12.15 -19.78 6.01
CA ALA A 217 13.31 -19.32 6.79
C ALA A 217 12.89 -18.75 8.15
N LEU A 218 11.75 -18.07 8.19
CA LEU A 218 11.13 -17.58 9.42
C LEU A 218 10.48 -18.69 10.25
N GLN A 219 10.21 -19.86 9.66
CA GLN A 219 9.31 -20.87 10.23
C GLN A 219 7.96 -20.23 10.64
N ALA A 220 7.42 -19.41 9.73
CA ALA A 220 6.26 -18.59 10.00
C ALA A 220 4.99 -19.43 10.22
N GLU A 221 4.30 -19.17 11.32
CA GLU A 221 3.00 -19.72 11.68
C GLU A 221 1.93 -18.62 11.69
N ASN A 222 0.67 -19.00 11.46
CA ASN A 222 -0.48 -18.08 11.48
C ASN A 222 -0.29 -16.83 10.60
N TRP A 223 0.21 -17.03 9.37
CA TRP A 223 0.44 -15.95 8.42
C TRP A 223 -0.87 -15.27 8.03
N ILE A 224 -0.97 -13.97 8.27
CA ILE A 224 -2.05 -13.08 7.86
C ILE A 224 -1.47 -12.13 6.79
N PRO A 225 -1.85 -12.26 5.52
CA PRO A 225 -1.37 -11.39 4.45
C PRO A 225 -2.18 -10.09 4.38
N ASP A 226 -1.49 -8.99 4.09
CA ASP A 226 -2.06 -7.79 3.45
C ASP A 226 -3.23 -7.08 4.17
N VAL A 227 -3.22 -7.01 5.52
CA VAL A 227 -4.27 -6.27 6.29
C VAL A 227 -3.70 -5.26 7.31
N PRO A 228 -3.24 -4.07 6.88
CA PRO A 228 -2.67 -3.83 5.54
C PRO A 228 -1.32 -4.53 5.38
N TYR A 229 -0.72 -4.98 6.47
CA TYR A 229 0.61 -5.54 6.53
C TYR A 229 0.57 -7.06 6.66
N CYS A 230 1.67 -7.72 6.32
CA CYS A 230 1.84 -9.13 6.62
C CYS A 230 2.20 -9.32 8.09
N SER A 231 1.45 -10.15 8.81
CA SER A 231 1.76 -10.51 10.19
C SER A 231 1.79 -12.02 10.38
N PHE A 232 2.62 -12.49 11.30
CA PHE A 232 2.85 -13.92 11.55
C PHE A 232 3.43 -14.14 12.94
N ARG A 233 3.57 -15.40 13.34
CA ARG A 233 4.35 -15.80 14.50
C ARG A 233 5.57 -16.61 14.08
N PHE A 234 6.69 -16.45 14.77
CA PHE A 234 7.89 -17.25 14.50
C PHE A 234 8.57 -17.70 15.79
N PRO A 235 9.24 -18.86 15.79
CA PRO A 235 9.95 -19.36 16.97
C PRO A 235 11.19 -18.53 17.26
N TYR A 236 11.37 -18.18 18.52
CA TYR A 236 12.54 -17.47 19.02
C TYR A 236 12.87 -17.93 20.44
N GLY A 237 13.94 -18.70 20.60
CA GLY A 237 14.24 -19.39 21.86
C GLY A 237 13.14 -20.39 22.22
N GLU A 238 12.58 -20.29 23.43
CA GLU A 238 11.46 -21.12 23.90
C GLU A 238 10.09 -20.47 23.67
N GLN A 239 10.05 -19.28 23.05
CA GLN A 239 8.81 -18.51 22.85
C GLN A 239 8.46 -18.32 21.37
N MET A 240 7.23 -17.87 21.13
CA MET A 240 6.73 -17.48 19.80
C MET A 240 6.54 -15.97 19.77
N VAL A 241 7.31 -15.29 18.92
CA VAL A 241 7.32 -13.82 18.76
C VAL A 241 6.43 -13.42 17.59
N ILE A 242 5.81 -12.24 17.67
CA ILE A 242 5.02 -11.66 16.57
C ILE A 242 5.97 -11.03 15.55
N GLY A 243 5.90 -11.45 14.30
CA GLY A 243 6.56 -10.78 13.18
C GLY A 243 5.57 -9.93 12.40
N VAL A 244 5.97 -8.71 12.04
CA VAL A 244 5.20 -7.85 11.13
C VAL A 244 6.13 -7.34 10.04
N PHE A 245 5.80 -7.57 8.78
CA PHE A 245 6.39 -6.82 7.68
C PHE A 245 5.48 -5.64 7.37
N GLU A 246 5.98 -4.40 7.49
CA GLU A 246 5.23 -3.19 7.09
C GLU A 246 5.16 -3.03 5.57
N MET A 247 4.65 -4.07 4.90
CA MET A 247 4.44 -4.18 3.46
C MET A 247 3.53 -5.39 3.14
N ASN A 248 2.99 -5.46 1.92
CA ASN A 248 2.21 -6.61 1.45
C ASN A 248 3.10 -7.79 1.01
N GLU A 249 2.50 -8.95 0.71
CA GLU A 249 3.20 -10.16 0.29
C GLU A 249 4.07 -9.96 -0.96
N ALA A 250 3.61 -9.13 -1.89
CA ALA A 250 4.38 -8.80 -3.08
C ALA A 250 5.68 -8.08 -2.71
N ALA A 251 5.63 -7.05 -1.87
CA ALA A 251 6.82 -6.36 -1.41
C ALA A 251 7.71 -7.24 -0.51
N VAL A 252 7.12 -8.05 0.38
CA VAL A 252 7.88 -9.04 1.18
C VAL A 252 8.66 -9.97 0.26
N SER A 253 8.06 -10.40 -0.85
CA SER A 253 8.71 -11.30 -1.81
C SER A 253 9.93 -10.69 -2.52
N LYS A 254 10.14 -9.38 -2.44
CA LYS A 254 11.33 -8.70 -2.98
C LYS A 254 12.47 -8.60 -1.97
N VAL A 255 12.21 -8.89 -0.70
CA VAL A 255 13.22 -8.84 0.35
C VAL A 255 14.26 -9.95 0.15
N SER A 256 15.52 -9.63 0.38
CA SER A 256 16.63 -10.59 0.29
C SER A 256 16.48 -11.69 1.33
N LEU A 257 16.40 -12.94 0.88
CA LEU A 257 16.39 -14.11 1.75
C LEU A 257 17.64 -14.20 2.64
N ASN A 258 18.79 -13.74 2.14
CA ASN A 258 20.02 -13.69 2.94
C ASN A 258 19.90 -12.67 4.07
N TRP A 259 19.33 -11.50 3.80
CA TRP A 259 19.09 -10.49 4.83
C TRP A 259 18.15 -11.01 5.92
N ILE A 260 17.09 -11.74 5.56
CA ILE A 260 16.20 -12.39 6.55
C ILE A 260 16.98 -13.35 7.45
N ARG A 261 17.82 -14.21 6.86
CA ARG A 261 18.63 -15.18 7.62
C ARG A 261 19.65 -14.51 8.53
N GLU A 262 20.33 -13.50 8.03
CA GLU A 262 21.30 -12.72 8.80
C GLU A 262 20.61 -11.95 9.94
N THR A 263 19.45 -11.37 9.68
CA THR A 263 18.62 -10.70 10.69
C THR A 263 18.24 -11.66 11.81
N LEU A 264 17.72 -12.85 11.47
CA LEU A 264 17.37 -13.87 12.47
C LEU A 264 18.58 -14.38 13.27
N ALA A 265 19.72 -14.56 12.61
CA ALA A 265 20.96 -15.00 13.27
C ALA A 265 21.51 -13.95 14.26
N ASN A 266 21.35 -12.66 13.93
CA ASN A 266 21.81 -11.54 14.75
C ASN A 266 20.78 -11.06 15.77
N LEU A 267 19.52 -11.50 15.66
CA LEU A 267 18.42 -11.05 16.52
C LEU A 267 18.75 -11.15 18.02
N PRO A 268 19.41 -12.20 18.55
CA PRO A 268 19.81 -12.24 19.96
C PRO A 268 20.77 -11.12 20.38
N THR A 269 21.71 -10.77 19.51
CA THR A 269 22.65 -9.67 19.80
C THR A 269 21.93 -8.31 19.75
N VAL A 270 21.04 -8.13 18.77
CA VAL A 270 20.25 -6.90 18.64
C VAL A 270 19.27 -6.75 19.81
N GLU A 271 18.65 -7.84 20.25
CA GLU A 271 17.75 -7.87 21.41
C GLU A 271 18.46 -7.41 22.68
N GLU A 272 19.63 -7.95 23.01
CA GLU A 272 20.38 -7.55 24.21
C GLU A 272 20.72 -6.06 24.20
N ILE A 273 21.22 -5.54 23.07
CA ILE A 273 21.53 -4.10 22.92
C ILE A 273 20.27 -3.25 23.13
N GLN A 274 19.15 -3.65 22.52
CA GLN A 274 17.91 -2.88 22.63
C GLN A 274 17.30 -2.98 24.04
N LYS A 275 17.39 -4.13 24.71
CA LYS A 275 16.96 -4.31 26.10
C LYS A 275 17.73 -3.39 27.05
N GLU A 276 19.05 -3.27 26.89
CA GLU A 276 19.85 -2.36 27.71
C GLU A 276 19.39 -0.90 27.55
N SER A 277 19.16 -0.47 26.30
CA SER A 277 18.66 0.88 26.01
C SER A 277 17.26 1.11 26.57
N GLU A 278 16.34 0.16 26.36
CA GLU A 278 14.95 0.25 26.84
C GLU A 278 14.87 0.20 28.37
N SER A 279 15.70 -0.62 29.01
CA SER A 279 15.82 -0.70 30.46
C SER A 279 16.25 0.63 31.06
N GLN A 280 17.23 1.31 30.44
CA GLN A 280 17.67 2.63 30.88
C GLN A 280 16.60 3.71 30.69
N ALA A 281 15.83 3.64 29.60
CA ALA A 281 14.79 4.62 29.29
C ALA A 281 13.54 4.44 30.18
N SER A 282 13.10 3.21 30.39
CA SER A 282 11.87 2.87 31.12
C SER A 282 12.08 2.67 32.63
N GLY A 283 13.30 2.37 33.06
CA GLY A 283 13.63 1.98 34.43
C GLY A 283 13.25 0.52 34.76
N ILE A 284 12.78 -0.26 33.79
CA ILE A 284 12.45 -1.68 33.95
C ILE A 284 13.75 -2.49 33.82
N PRO A 285 14.04 -3.45 34.71
CA PRO A 285 15.20 -4.33 34.55
C PRO A 285 15.22 -5.08 33.21
N ALA A 286 16.38 -5.17 32.56
CA ALA A 286 16.50 -5.81 31.24
C ALA A 286 16.05 -7.28 31.22
N ASP A 287 16.21 -8.01 32.32
CA ASP A 287 15.74 -9.39 32.50
C ASP A 287 14.22 -9.52 32.62
N ALA A 288 13.52 -8.42 32.91
CA ALA A 288 12.06 -8.33 32.92
C ALA A 288 11.47 -7.92 31.56
N LEU A 289 12.31 -7.51 30.59
CA LEU A 289 11.88 -7.20 29.23
C LEU A 289 11.83 -8.48 28.39
N VAL A 290 10.65 -8.82 27.88
CA VAL A 290 10.43 -9.97 27.01
C VAL A 290 10.12 -9.49 25.61
N LEU A 291 10.89 -9.93 24.61
CA LEU A 291 10.62 -9.57 23.21
C LEU A 291 9.24 -10.12 22.81
N ASP A 292 8.34 -9.22 22.41
CA ASP A 292 6.96 -9.53 22.03
C ASP A 292 6.78 -9.48 20.50
N GLN A 293 7.37 -8.46 19.87
CA GLN A 293 7.21 -8.21 18.44
C GLN A 293 8.51 -7.73 17.77
N VAL A 294 8.70 -8.17 16.52
CA VAL A 294 9.71 -7.66 15.59
C VAL A 294 9.00 -7.12 14.35
N VAL A 295 9.25 -5.86 14.04
CA VAL A 295 8.77 -5.19 12.81
C VAL A 295 9.92 -5.15 11.81
N PHE A 296 9.65 -5.55 10.57
CA PHE A 296 10.58 -5.58 9.45
C PHE A 296 10.16 -4.51 8.44
N TYR A 297 11.10 -3.62 8.10
CA TYR A 297 10.87 -2.48 7.22
C TYR A 297 11.44 -2.70 5.82
N ARG A 298 10.91 -1.95 4.83
CA ARG A 298 11.35 -2.00 3.42
C ARG A 298 12.84 -1.66 3.24
N ASN A 299 13.36 -0.73 4.03
CA ASN A 299 14.76 -0.34 4.03
C ASN A 299 15.70 -1.38 4.70
N GLN A 300 15.23 -2.60 4.94
CA GLN A 300 16.00 -3.69 5.55
C GLN A 300 16.50 -3.35 6.96
N SER A 301 15.73 -2.57 7.70
CA SER A 301 15.87 -2.40 9.15
C SER A 301 14.80 -3.17 9.90
N ILE A 302 15.00 -3.33 11.21
CA ILE A 302 14.01 -3.90 12.12
C ILE A 302 13.79 -3.00 13.33
N ALA A 303 12.60 -3.07 13.92
CA ALA A 303 12.31 -2.56 15.25
C ALA A 303 11.87 -3.70 16.17
N LEU A 304 12.26 -3.62 17.45
CA LEU A 304 11.93 -4.60 18.48
C LEU A 304 11.01 -3.93 19.50
N PHE A 305 9.94 -4.63 19.87
CA PHE A 305 9.00 -4.19 20.89
C PHE A 305 8.95 -5.23 22.01
N PHE A 306 9.00 -4.73 23.25
CA PHE A 306 9.07 -5.56 24.44
C PHE A 306 7.77 -5.45 25.22
N ASP A 307 7.30 -6.59 25.73
CA ASP A 307 6.23 -6.59 26.72
C ASP A 307 6.77 -6.10 28.07
N HIS A 308 6.05 -5.14 28.66
CA HIS A 308 6.34 -4.60 29.99
C HIS A 308 5.47 -5.24 31.08
N SER A 309 4.54 -6.13 30.73
CA SER A 309 3.55 -6.70 31.66
C SER A 309 4.19 -7.52 32.79
N ALA A 310 5.34 -8.16 32.54
CA ALA A 310 6.11 -8.90 33.54
C ALA A 310 6.62 -8.01 34.70
N ALA A 311 6.83 -6.70 34.47
CA ALA A 311 7.23 -5.75 35.51
C ALA A 311 6.12 -5.52 36.56
N SER A 312 4.86 -5.84 36.23
CA SER A 312 3.71 -5.76 37.15
C SER A 312 3.69 -6.89 38.19
N ILE A 313 4.55 -7.91 38.03
CA ILE A 313 4.61 -9.12 38.90
C ILE A 313 5.87 -9.10 39.78
N LEU A 314 6.51 -7.94 39.99
CA LEU A 314 7.53 -7.79 41.02
C LEU A 314 6.87 -7.84 42.42
N LYS A 315 6.92 -9.05 42.99
CA LYS A 315 6.49 -9.47 44.33
C LYS A 315 6.71 -8.38 45.39
N MET A 316 5.67 -8.08 46.16
CA MET A 316 5.83 -7.42 47.45
C MET A 316 6.84 -8.21 48.30
N PRO A 317 7.80 -7.55 48.99
CA PRO A 317 8.74 -8.24 49.84
C PRO A 317 7.98 -8.97 50.96
N ASP A 318 8.20 -10.27 51.05
CA ASP A 318 7.86 -11.07 52.21
C ASP A 318 8.65 -10.54 53.40
N SER A 319 8.00 -9.75 54.25
CA SER A 319 8.48 -9.51 55.61
C SER A 319 7.31 -9.67 56.57
N PRO A 320 7.41 -10.60 57.54
CA PRO A 320 6.38 -10.81 58.53
C PRO A 320 6.33 -9.60 59.45
N ILE A 321 5.12 -9.06 59.65
CA ILE A 321 4.84 -8.12 60.75
C ILE A 321 5.01 -8.92 62.04
N CYS A 322 6.19 -8.84 62.65
CA CYS A 322 6.38 -9.21 64.06
C CYS A 322 6.33 -7.95 64.91
N SER A 323 5.23 -7.86 65.67
CA SER A 323 5.01 -7.24 67.00
C SER A 323 5.77 -5.97 67.37
#